data_AF-A0A4Q5P9V2-F1
#
_entry.id   AF-A0A4Q5P9V2-F1
#
_cell.length_a   1.000
_cell.length_b   1.000
_cell.length_c   1.000
_cell.angle_alpha   90.00
_cell.angle_beta   90.00
_cell.angle_gamma   90.00
#
_symmetry.space_group_name_H-M   'P 1'
#
loop_
_entity.id
_entity.type
_entity.pdbx_description
1 polymer ?
#
loop_
_entity_poly.entity_id
_entity_poly.type
_entity_poly.pdbx_seq_one_letter_code
_entity_poly.pdbx_strand_id
1 'polypeptide(L)'
;MTKTSMSQATAAHNLLHAIRQRIVDCKGPFHGYAAAAAAAGYTSNAKDAGRAMGQVTSRIDLAAFYAGLPMLAVHWVRNPDGKVNPASFPGTWAKHKEEIEGVATSHVWTVEEVDKVLAKMHSTLDANEGAITLWKYVETRRLDTPGFVEHHLHRALRS
;
A
#
# COMPACT_ATOMS: atom_id res chain seq x y z
N MET A 1 3.61 -33.33 0.32
CA MET A 1 4.23 -32.06 -0.12
C MET A 1 3.34 -30.91 0.34
N THR A 2 3.72 -30.25 1.43
CA THR A 2 3.10 -29.00 1.86
C THR A 2 3.38 -27.94 0.81
N LYS A 3 2.36 -27.48 0.07
CA LYS A 3 2.48 -26.28 -0.75
C LYS A 3 2.83 -25.14 0.21
N THR A 4 4.07 -24.67 0.20
CA THR A 4 4.45 -23.45 0.92
C THR A 4 3.65 -22.32 0.29
N SER A 5 2.62 -21.84 1.00
CA SER A 5 1.83 -20.69 0.57
C SER A 5 2.73 -19.45 0.56
N MET A 6 2.70 -18.69 -0.53
CA MET A 6 3.41 -17.41 -0.62
C MET A 6 3.00 -16.47 0.52
N SER A 7 3.96 -15.88 1.21
CA SER A 7 3.69 -14.91 2.28
C SER A 7 3.18 -13.58 1.72
N GLN A 8 2.43 -12.83 2.53
CA GLN A 8 1.97 -11.48 2.14
C GLN A 8 3.15 -10.52 1.91
N ALA A 9 4.24 -10.67 2.67
CA ALA A 9 5.45 -9.88 2.47
C ALA A 9 6.11 -10.15 1.10
N THR A 10 6.11 -11.41 0.63
CA THR A 10 6.61 -11.74 -0.71
C THR A 10 5.69 -11.16 -1.78
N ALA A 11 4.38 -11.30 -1.60
CA ALA A 11 3.39 -10.76 -2.52
C ALA A 11 3.47 -9.23 -2.63
N ALA A 12 3.74 -8.54 -1.52
CA ALA A 12 3.96 -7.10 -1.49
C ALA A 12 5.24 -6.66 -2.21
N HIS A 13 6.34 -7.40 -2.05
CA HIS A 13 7.55 -7.15 -2.85
C HIS A 13 7.28 -7.32 -4.35
N ASN A 14 6.65 -8.41 -4.75
CA ASN A 14 6.31 -8.68 -6.15
C ASN A 14 5.44 -7.55 -6.74
N LEU A 15 4.39 -7.14 -6.02
CA LEU A 15 3.53 -6.05 -6.46
C LEU A 15 4.27 -4.73 -6.55
N LEU A 16 5.14 -4.41 -5.59
CA LEU A 16 5.91 -3.18 -5.58
C LEU A 16 6.90 -3.10 -6.76
N HIS A 17 7.56 -4.22 -7.09
CA HIS A 17 8.36 -4.32 -8.31
C HIS A 17 7.53 -4.15 -9.59
N ALA A 18 6.31 -4.70 -9.61
CA ALA A 18 5.41 -4.52 -10.75
C ALA A 18 4.95 -3.06 -10.90
N ILE A 19 4.67 -2.36 -9.80
CA ILE A 19 4.37 -0.91 -9.80
C ILE A 19 5.58 -0.12 -10.32
N ARG A 20 6.79 -0.42 -9.82
CA ARG A 20 8.04 0.19 -10.29
C ARG A 20 8.19 0.07 -11.81
N GLN A 21 7.96 -1.13 -12.35
CA GLN A 21 8.05 -1.36 -13.80
C GLN A 21 6.98 -0.58 -14.57
N ARG A 22 5.76 -0.43 -14.04
CA ARG A 22 4.71 0.38 -14.68
C ARG A 22 5.09 1.85 -14.75
N ILE A 23 5.74 2.40 -13.72
CA ILE A 23 6.28 3.77 -13.75
C ILE A 23 7.30 3.91 -14.87
N VAL A 24 8.26 2.98 -14.99
CA VAL A 24 9.25 2.96 -16.08
C VAL A 24 8.59 2.89 -17.46
N ASP A 25 7.55 2.07 -17.59
CA ASP A 25 6.82 1.87 -18.84
C ASP A 25 5.79 2.99 -19.14
N CYS A 26 5.72 4.04 -18.31
CA CYS A 26 4.71 5.10 -18.38
C CYS A 26 3.26 4.57 -18.40
N LYS A 27 3.01 3.47 -17.68
CA LYS A 27 1.68 2.86 -17.53
C LYS A 27 1.00 3.44 -16.29
N GLY A 28 -0.32 3.66 -16.37
CA GLY A 28 -1.13 4.08 -15.22
C GLY A 28 -1.31 2.98 -14.15
N PRO A 29 -2.20 3.18 -13.16
CA PRO A 29 -2.43 2.22 -12.09
C PRO A 29 -3.00 0.87 -12.56
N PHE A 30 -2.98 -0.14 -11.70
CA PHE A 30 -3.74 -1.37 -11.89
C PHE A 30 -5.23 -1.11 -11.67
N HIS A 31 -6.07 -1.44 -12.65
CA HIS A 31 -7.52 -1.42 -12.52
C HIS A 31 -8.05 -2.84 -12.30
N GLY A 32 -8.68 -3.04 -11.14
CA GLY A 32 -9.19 -4.34 -10.71
C GLY A 32 -8.15 -5.19 -9.97
N TYR A 33 -8.57 -5.81 -8.87
CA TYR A 33 -7.69 -6.61 -8.01
C TYR A 33 -7.13 -7.87 -8.68
N ALA A 34 -7.76 -8.37 -9.75
CA ALA A 34 -7.27 -9.56 -10.43
C ALA A 34 -5.89 -9.34 -11.07
N ALA A 35 -5.69 -8.21 -11.75
CA ALA A 35 -4.41 -7.87 -12.37
C ALA A 35 -3.32 -7.60 -11.32
N ALA A 36 -3.67 -6.87 -10.26
CA ALA A 36 -2.75 -6.60 -9.15
C ALA A 36 -2.40 -7.90 -8.38
N ALA A 37 -3.36 -8.80 -8.17
CA ALA A 37 -3.12 -10.09 -7.51
C ALA A 37 -2.24 -11.02 -8.36
N ALA A 38 -2.44 -11.03 -9.68
CA ALA A 38 -1.56 -11.76 -10.59
C ALA A 38 -0.13 -11.21 -10.54
N ALA A 39 0.03 -9.88 -10.56
CA ALA A 39 1.34 -9.23 -10.40
C ALA A 39 1.99 -9.50 -9.03
N ALA A 40 1.19 -9.67 -7.98
CA ALA A 40 1.65 -10.06 -6.65
C ALA A 40 2.03 -11.56 -6.56
N GLY A 41 1.69 -12.38 -7.57
CA GLY A 41 2.01 -13.81 -7.62
C GLY A 41 0.89 -14.75 -7.17
N TYR A 42 -0.36 -14.26 -7.02
CA TYR A 42 -1.50 -15.12 -6.66
C TYR A 42 -2.08 -15.84 -7.89
N THR A 43 -2.26 -17.16 -7.79
CA THR A 43 -2.93 -17.99 -8.80
C THR A 43 -4.44 -18.01 -8.55
N SER A 44 -5.13 -17.00 -9.07
CA SER A 44 -6.58 -16.90 -9.32
C SER A 44 -7.55 -17.80 -8.53
N ASN A 45 -8.17 -17.21 -7.49
CA ASN A 45 -9.62 -17.25 -7.23
C ASN A 45 -10.03 -15.82 -6.85
N ALA A 46 -10.83 -15.14 -7.68
CA ALA A 46 -11.11 -13.69 -7.55
C ALA A 46 -11.71 -13.28 -6.19
N LYS A 47 -12.43 -14.21 -5.52
CA LYS A 47 -13.09 -13.97 -4.24
C LYS A 47 -12.10 -13.77 -3.08
N ASP A 48 -10.95 -14.45 -3.11
CA ASP A 48 -9.92 -14.33 -2.08
C ASP A 48 -8.89 -13.24 -2.42
N ALA A 49 -8.80 -12.86 -3.70
CA ALA A 49 -7.89 -11.84 -4.18
C ALA A 49 -8.15 -10.47 -3.53
N GLY A 50 -9.40 -10.05 -3.34
CA GLY A 50 -9.71 -8.74 -2.73
C GLY A 50 -9.18 -8.62 -1.29
N ARG A 51 -9.38 -9.65 -0.47
CA ARG A 51 -8.89 -9.68 0.92
C ARG A 51 -7.37 -9.80 0.98
N ALA A 52 -6.78 -10.67 0.16
CA ALA A 52 -5.33 -10.82 0.07
C ALA A 52 -4.66 -9.50 -0.38
N MET A 53 -5.24 -8.84 -1.39
CA MET A 53 -4.74 -7.56 -1.87
C MET A 53 -4.85 -6.46 -0.81
N GLY A 54 -5.92 -6.41 -0.02
CA GLY A 54 -6.01 -5.45 1.09
C GLY A 54 -4.87 -5.60 2.11
N GLN A 55 -4.42 -6.83 2.37
CA GLN A 55 -3.26 -7.09 3.24
C GLN A 55 -1.95 -6.68 2.58
N VAL A 56 -1.79 -7.00 1.30
CA VAL A 56 -0.61 -6.67 0.50
C VAL A 56 -0.44 -5.15 0.34
N THR A 57 -1.49 -4.43 -0.05
CA THR A 57 -1.44 -2.98 -0.26
C THR A 57 -1.18 -2.24 1.05
N SER A 58 -1.82 -2.65 2.15
CA SER A 58 -1.58 -2.04 3.47
C SER A 58 -0.11 -2.13 3.89
N ARG A 59 0.59 -3.21 3.53
CA ARG A 59 2.01 -3.38 3.84
C ARG A 59 2.90 -2.45 3.03
N ILE A 60 2.58 -2.26 1.75
CA ILE A 60 3.26 -1.28 0.88
C ILE A 60 3.03 0.14 1.39
N ASP A 61 1.79 0.48 1.74
CA ASP A 61 1.45 1.83 2.24
C ASP A 61 2.07 2.10 3.60
N LEU A 62 2.22 1.08 4.46
CA LEU A 62 3.00 1.20 5.68
C LEU A 62 4.49 1.47 5.40
N ALA A 63 5.09 0.79 4.42
CA ALA A 63 6.47 1.06 4.04
C ALA A 63 6.64 2.47 3.44
N ALA A 64 5.69 2.92 2.62
CA ALA A 64 5.67 4.28 2.08
C ALA A 64 5.57 5.33 3.19
N PHE A 65 4.73 5.05 4.19
CA PHE A 65 4.63 5.85 5.40
C PHE A 65 5.97 5.98 6.14
N TYR A 66 6.71 4.88 6.34
CA TYR A 66 8.04 4.90 6.94
C TYR A 66 9.13 5.53 6.06
N ALA A 67 8.91 5.57 4.75
CA ALA A 67 9.75 6.31 3.81
C ALA A 67 9.43 7.82 3.80
N GLY A 68 8.35 8.26 4.45
CA GLY A 68 7.90 9.65 4.46
C GLY A 68 7.25 10.08 3.15
N LEU A 69 6.70 9.14 2.40
CA LEU A 69 6.07 9.35 1.09
C LEU A 69 4.54 9.14 1.17
N PRO A 70 3.78 9.68 0.20
CA PRO A 70 2.35 9.38 0.07
C PRO A 70 2.04 7.88 0.01
N MET A 71 0.79 7.50 0.24
CA MET A 71 0.38 6.08 0.15
C MET A 71 0.41 5.58 -1.30
N LEU A 72 1.44 4.80 -1.64
CA LEU A 72 1.70 4.32 -3.00
C LEU A 72 0.62 3.36 -3.51
N ALA A 73 0.27 2.33 -2.74
CA ALA A 73 -0.63 1.29 -3.21
C ALA A 73 -2.08 1.79 -3.28
N VAL A 74 -2.48 2.74 -2.42
CA VAL A 74 -3.75 3.48 -2.54
C VAL A 74 -3.87 4.15 -3.92
N HIS A 75 -2.78 4.70 -4.45
CA HIS A 75 -2.76 5.33 -5.77
C HIS A 75 -2.68 4.32 -6.92
N TRP A 76 -1.88 3.27 -6.77
CA TRP A 76 -1.52 2.36 -7.86
C TRP A 76 -2.38 1.10 -7.99
N VAL A 77 -3.26 0.81 -7.03
CA VAL A 77 -4.18 -0.33 -7.05
C VAL A 77 -5.61 0.16 -6.85
N ARG A 78 -6.42 0.09 -7.90
CA ARG A 78 -7.80 0.58 -7.91
C ARG A 78 -8.81 -0.54 -8.12
N ASN A 79 -10.06 -0.29 -7.70
CA ASN A 79 -11.21 -1.08 -8.10
C ASN A 79 -11.39 -1.10 -9.63
N PRO A 80 -12.23 -2.00 -10.18
CA PRO A 80 -12.55 -1.99 -11.62
C PRO A 80 -13.12 -0.67 -12.14
N ASP A 81 -13.78 0.12 -11.28
CA ASP A 81 -14.32 1.44 -11.60
C ASP A 81 -13.28 2.57 -11.47
N GLY A 82 -12.01 2.24 -11.20
CA GLY A 82 -10.92 3.19 -11.03
C GLY A 82 -10.85 3.87 -9.66
N LYS A 83 -11.81 3.60 -8.76
CA LYS A 83 -11.84 4.21 -7.41
C LYS A 83 -11.01 3.42 -6.41
N VAL A 84 -10.67 4.06 -5.29
CA VAL A 84 -10.08 3.38 -4.13
C VAL A 84 -11.11 2.46 -3.48
N ASN A 85 -10.64 1.37 -2.87
CA ASN A 85 -11.50 0.53 -2.05
C ASN A 85 -12.13 1.35 -0.92
N PRO A 86 -13.47 1.44 -0.81
CA PRO A 86 -14.09 2.13 0.31
C PRO A 86 -13.73 1.52 1.67
N ALA A 87 -13.30 0.26 1.71
CA ALA A 87 -12.86 -0.43 2.91
C ALA A 87 -11.38 -0.17 3.30
N SER A 88 -10.61 0.60 2.53
CA SER A 88 -9.19 0.86 2.83
C SER A 88 -8.95 1.67 4.11
N PHE A 89 -9.91 2.50 4.52
CA PHE A 89 -9.74 3.46 5.62
C PHE A 89 -10.84 3.36 6.69
N PRO A 90 -10.95 2.24 7.43
CA PRO A 90 -11.93 2.10 8.48
C PRO A 90 -11.52 2.85 9.77
N GLY A 91 -12.49 3.14 10.63
CA GLY A 91 -12.26 3.64 11.99
C GLY A 91 -11.69 5.07 12.03
N THR A 92 -10.64 5.26 12.82
CA THR A 92 -9.89 6.51 13.03
C THR A 92 -9.37 7.14 11.74
N TRP A 93 -9.08 6.34 10.71
CA TRP A 93 -8.62 6.81 9.40
C TRP A 93 -9.73 7.36 8.51
N ALA A 94 -11.00 7.04 8.80
CA ALA A 94 -12.13 7.39 7.92
C ALA A 94 -12.26 8.90 7.70
N LYS A 95 -11.98 9.72 8.72
CA LYS A 95 -12.02 11.20 8.63
C LYS A 95 -10.90 11.80 7.76
N HIS A 96 -9.84 11.04 7.50
CA HIS A 96 -8.69 11.47 6.69
C HIS A 96 -8.72 10.91 5.27
N LYS A 97 -9.72 10.08 4.94
CA LYS A 97 -9.79 9.35 3.67
C LYS A 97 -9.60 10.25 2.46
N GLU A 98 -10.39 11.32 2.35
CA GLU A 98 -10.36 12.21 1.17
C GLU A 98 -9.00 12.87 0.98
N GLU A 99 -8.38 13.29 2.08
CA GLU A 99 -7.06 13.90 2.08
C GLU A 99 -5.97 12.90 1.66
N ILE A 100 -5.99 11.68 2.21
CA ILE A 100 -5.05 10.61 1.84
C ILE A 100 -5.18 10.28 0.35
N GLU A 101 -6.40 10.10 -0.13
CA GLU A 101 -6.67 9.78 -1.53
C GLU A 101 -6.25 10.93 -2.46
N GLY A 102 -6.49 12.17 -2.06
CA GLY A 102 -6.10 13.37 -2.81
C GLY A 102 -4.59 13.51 -2.93
N VAL A 103 -3.87 13.37 -1.81
CA VAL A 103 -2.40 13.44 -1.76
C VAL A 103 -1.78 12.31 -2.59
N ALA A 104 -2.23 11.07 -2.37
CA ALA A 104 -1.74 9.91 -3.09
C ALA A 104 -1.98 10.03 -4.61
N THR A 105 -3.12 10.62 -5.01
CA THR A 105 -3.48 10.76 -6.43
C THR A 105 -2.79 11.91 -7.13
N SER A 106 -2.43 12.96 -6.40
CA SER A 106 -1.72 14.13 -6.96
C SER A 106 -0.21 13.90 -7.05
N HIS A 107 0.33 12.95 -6.29
CA HIS A 107 1.75 12.66 -6.26
C HIS A 107 2.21 11.92 -7.51
N VAL A 108 3.21 12.48 -8.20
CA VAL A 108 3.85 11.83 -9.35
C VAL A 108 5.01 10.98 -8.85
N TRP A 109 4.79 9.67 -8.79
CA TRP A 109 5.78 8.72 -8.29
C TRP A 109 6.97 8.54 -9.23
N THR A 110 8.18 8.65 -8.67
CA THR A 110 9.42 8.31 -9.39
C THR A 110 9.93 6.91 -9.02
N VAL A 111 10.86 6.38 -9.81
CA VAL A 111 11.51 5.10 -9.55
C VAL A 111 12.29 5.15 -8.24
N GLU A 112 12.99 6.25 -7.97
CA GLU A 112 13.80 6.45 -6.76
C GLU A 112 12.92 6.44 -5.50
N GLU A 113 11.71 6.98 -5.58
CA GLU A 113 10.75 6.95 -4.49
C GLU A 113 10.25 5.54 -4.22
N VAL A 114 9.94 4.77 -5.26
CA VAL A 114 9.57 3.36 -5.10
C VAL A 114 10.72 2.55 -4.51
N ASP A 115 11.96 2.84 -4.89
CA ASP A 115 13.15 2.19 -4.31
C ASP A 115 13.33 2.53 -2.82
N LYS A 116 12.97 3.75 -2.37
CA LYS A 116 12.88 4.09 -0.94
C LYS A 116 11.82 3.27 -0.22
N VAL A 117 10.65 3.05 -0.84
CA VAL A 117 9.60 2.20 -0.26
C VAL A 117 10.07 0.75 -0.14
N LEU A 118 10.72 0.21 -1.19
CA LEU A 118 11.31 -1.14 -1.17
C LEU A 118 12.29 -1.31 0.00
N ALA A 119 13.18 -0.33 0.23
CA ALA A 119 14.11 -0.36 1.35
C ALA A 119 13.44 -0.40 2.73
N LYS A 120 12.20 0.10 2.86
CA LYS A 120 11.41 0.08 4.11
C LYS A 120 10.53 -1.16 4.27
N MET A 121 10.37 -1.98 3.24
CA MET A 121 9.58 -3.22 3.31
C MET A 121 10.21 -4.30 4.20
N HIS A 122 11.52 -4.25 4.43
CA HIS A 122 12.27 -5.32 5.12
C HIS A 122 12.09 -5.35 6.65
N SER A 123 11.55 -4.31 7.30
CA SER A 123 11.81 -4.10 8.74
C SER A 123 10.62 -3.78 9.63
N THR A 124 9.38 -3.93 9.18
CA THR A 124 8.27 -3.35 9.95
C THR A 124 7.53 -4.35 10.82
N LEU A 125 7.18 -5.54 10.33
CA LEU A 125 6.21 -6.42 10.98
C LEU A 125 6.29 -7.87 10.42
N ASP A 126 5.77 -8.87 11.15
CA ASP A 126 5.70 -10.28 10.74
C ASP A 126 5.13 -10.42 9.32
N ALA A 127 5.67 -11.37 8.56
CA ALA A 127 5.39 -11.55 7.14
C ALA A 127 3.91 -11.82 6.80
N ASN A 128 3.08 -12.19 7.80
CA ASN A 128 1.67 -12.52 7.64
C ASN A 128 0.71 -11.65 8.49
N GLU A 129 1.22 -10.62 9.17
CA GLU A 129 0.36 -9.70 9.93
C GLU A 129 -0.71 -9.03 9.07
N GLY A 130 -1.95 -9.06 9.59
CA GLY A 130 -3.11 -8.51 8.90
C GLY A 130 -3.14 -6.98 8.88
N ALA A 131 -3.78 -6.42 7.85
CA ALA A 131 -3.88 -4.97 7.61
C ALA A 131 -4.28 -4.14 8.84
N ILE A 132 -5.28 -4.58 9.62
CA ILE A 132 -5.71 -3.87 10.83
C ILE A 132 -4.58 -3.78 11.86
N THR A 133 -3.82 -4.86 12.06
CA THR A 133 -2.70 -4.90 13.00
C THR A 133 -1.57 -3.96 12.56
N LEU A 134 -1.29 -3.89 11.25
CA LEU A 134 -0.29 -2.97 10.68
C LEU A 134 -0.62 -1.51 11.03
N TRP A 135 -1.87 -1.08 10.84
CA TRP A 135 -2.27 0.30 11.10
C TRP A 135 -2.47 0.61 12.59
N LYS A 136 -2.98 -0.34 13.37
CA LYS A 136 -3.01 -0.21 14.84
C LYS A 136 -1.61 -0.05 15.43
N TYR A 137 -0.60 -0.68 14.86
CA TYR A 137 0.78 -0.50 15.27
C TYR A 137 1.27 0.94 15.06
N VAL A 138 0.90 1.55 13.92
CA VAL A 138 1.19 2.97 13.62
C VAL A 138 0.48 3.89 14.62
N GLU A 139 -0.80 3.62 14.89
CA GLU A 139 -1.61 4.38 15.85
C GLU A 139 -1.02 4.29 17.26
N THR A 140 -0.78 3.08 17.75
CA THR A 140 -0.38 2.83 19.15
C THR A 140 1.04 3.31 19.47
N ARG A 141 1.97 3.27 18.52
CA ARG A 141 3.36 3.70 18.77
C ARG A 141 3.58 5.21 18.70
N ARG A 142 2.58 6.01 18.31
CA ARG A 142 2.78 7.46 18.04
C ARG A 142 1.60 8.36 18.44
N LEU A 143 0.90 8.01 19.53
CA LEU A 143 -0.16 8.84 20.12
C LEU A 143 0.34 10.15 20.76
N ASP A 144 1.65 10.31 20.90
CA ASP A 144 2.26 11.43 21.62
C ASP A 144 2.51 12.65 20.72
N THR A 145 2.29 12.51 19.40
CA THR A 145 2.46 13.60 18.44
C THR A 145 1.09 14.02 17.88
N PRO A 146 0.52 15.13 18.35
CA PRO A 146 -0.66 15.73 17.72
C PRO A 146 -0.44 15.93 16.22
N GLY A 147 -1.43 15.59 15.40
CA GLY A 147 -1.35 15.70 13.93
C GLY A 147 -0.35 14.75 13.28
N PHE A 148 0.00 13.64 13.93
CA PHE A 148 0.95 12.65 13.42
C PHE A 148 0.65 12.16 12.00
N VAL A 149 -0.62 11.82 11.74
CA VAL A 149 -1.12 11.37 10.43
C VAL A 149 -1.00 12.51 9.41
N GLU A 150 -1.48 13.71 9.74
CA GLU A 150 -1.38 14.90 8.88
C GLU A 150 0.08 15.24 8.56
N HIS A 151 0.97 15.20 9.56
CA HIS A 151 2.39 15.45 9.37
C HIS A 151 3.09 14.42 8.48
N HIS A 152 2.63 13.17 8.43
CA HIS A 152 3.26 12.13 7.60
C HIS A 152 2.69 12.08 6.18
N LEU A 153 1.40 12.38 5.99
CA LEU A 153 0.81 12.49 4.66
C LEU A 153 1.43 13.63 3.84
N HIS A 154 1.88 14.70 4.51
CA HIS A 154 2.42 15.90 3.85
C HIS A 154 3.95 16.01 3.86
N ARG A 155 4.70 14.99 4.31
CA ARG A 155 6.16 15.12 4.51
C ARG A 155 6.95 15.35 3.22
N ALA A 156 6.57 14.71 2.12
CA ALA A 156 7.21 14.87 0.82
C ALA A 156 6.72 16.10 0.03
N LEU A 157 5.53 16.64 0.36
CA LEU A 157 4.96 17.81 -0.31
C LEU A 157 5.46 19.15 0.25
N ARG A 158 6.23 19.12 1.34
CA ARG A 158 6.75 20.31 2.05
C ARG A 158 8.26 20.52 1.88
N SER A 159 8.93 19.69 1.07
CA SER A 159 10.37 19.81 0.75
C SER A 159 10.58 20.39 -0.64
#